data_AF-A0A2S5A945-F1
#
_entry.id   AF-A0A2S5A945-F1
#
_cell.length_a   1.000
_cell.length_b   1.000
_cell.length_c   1.000
_cell.angle_alpha   90.00
_cell.angle_beta   90.00
_cell.angle_gamma   90.00
#
_symmetry.space_group_name_H-M   'P 1'
#
loop_
_entity.id
_entity.type
_entity.pdbx_description
1 polymer ?
#
loop_
_entity_poly.entity_id
_entity_poly.type
_entity_poly.pdbx_seq_one_letter_code
_entity_poly.pdbx_strand_id
1 'polypeptide(L)'
;MNEFKRPDLSSTLIHFTKGKNDDEAFENLCSIIIDKCINATKLKNLEDNEIVCLTETPLKIIMEYGFTNHTNYSNYKKFGLMFDKEEIYKIYSGRPALYMENSCLNKLSNDIKWRFAKFEPSFKYNEFPKKPFVDFTWEREWRVQGDLYLSECDNNFKVLVPNLFYKNKLENKIRDYFEDKFEDCNKENPRYLYELEYDYIEGNYFQKEIENEENCECNVFDPDENILNIILLDKM
;
A
#
# COMPACT_ATOMS: atom_id res chain seq x y z
N MET A 1 -19.90 5.87 -10.98
CA MET A 1 -19.08 6.97 -10.45
C MET A 1 -20.03 8.06 -9.99
N ASN A 2 -20.06 8.38 -8.69
CA ASN A 2 -20.64 9.64 -8.25
C ASN A 2 -19.73 10.75 -8.80
N GLU A 3 -20.22 11.53 -9.76
CA GLU A 3 -19.54 12.71 -10.25
C GLU A 3 -19.46 13.73 -9.10
N PHE A 4 -18.28 13.81 -8.47
CA PHE A 4 -17.99 14.97 -7.63
C PHE A 4 -18.03 16.21 -8.53
N LYS A 5 -18.93 17.14 -8.23
CA LYS A 5 -19.00 18.45 -8.94
C LYS A 5 -17.71 19.27 -8.80
N ARG A 6 -16.82 18.88 -7.88
CA ARG A 6 -15.53 19.51 -7.60
C ARG A 6 -14.41 18.56 -8.03
N PRO A 7 -13.61 18.92 -9.06
CA PRO A 7 -12.58 18.04 -9.61
C PRO A 7 -11.40 17.81 -8.66
N ASP A 8 -11.33 18.60 -7.59
CA ASP A 8 -10.31 18.53 -6.55
C ASP A 8 -10.69 17.62 -5.37
N LEU A 9 -11.88 17.01 -5.37
CA LEU A 9 -12.30 16.03 -4.37
C LEU A 9 -12.08 14.60 -4.88
N SER A 10 -11.63 13.71 -3.99
CA SER A 10 -11.45 12.29 -4.27
C SER A 10 -12.27 11.45 -3.30
N SER A 11 -12.88 10.35 -3.78
CA SER A 11 -13.42 9.30 -2.91
C SER A 11 -12.36 8.28 -2.50
N THR A 12 -11.13 8.43 -2.98
CA THR A 12 -10.04 7.48 -2.73
C THR A 12 -8.86 8.14 -2.06
N LEU A 13 -8.09 7.34 -1.33
CA LEU A 13 -6.83 7.69 -0.72
C LEU A 13 -5.71 6.85 -1.33
N ILE A 14 -4.53 7.44 -1.51
CA ILE A 14 -3.42 6.76 -2.17
C ILE A 14 -2.17 6.76 -1.28
N HIS A 15 -1.59 5.58 -1.09
CA HIS A 15 -0.22 5.43 -0.58
C HIS A 15 0.75 5.30 -1.76
N PHE A 16 1.49 6.37 -2.08
CA PHE A 16 2.55 6.27 -3.08
C PHE A 16 3.84 5.74 -2.47
N THR A 17 4.52 4.82 -3.17
CA THR A 17 5.81 4.33 -2.73
C THR A 17 6.92 5.31 -3.09
N LYS A 18 7.95 5.35 -2.25
CA LYS A 18 9.12 6.23 -2.41
C LYS A 18 10.30 5.43 -2.95
N GLY A 19 11.22 6.11 -3.64
CA GLY A 19 12.48 5.50 -4.08
C GLY A 19 13.37 6.53 -4.78
N LYS A 20 14.69 6.31 -4.78
CA LYS A 20 15.64 7.16 -5.52
C LYS A 20 15.41 7.03 -7.02
N ASN A 21 15.00 5.85 -7.47
CA ASN A 21 14.61 5.53 -8.84
C ASN A 21 13.32 4.70 -8.85
N ASP A 22 12.84 4.38 -10.05
CA ASP A 22 11.59 3.63 -10.23
C ASP A 22 11.69 2.18 -9.74
N ASP A 23 12.85 1.54 -9.90
CA ASP A 23 13.07 0.18 -9.41
C ASP A 23 12.98 0.10 -7.88
N GLU A 24 13.60 1.02 -7.13
CA GLU A 24 13.52 1.05 -5.67
C GLU A 24 12.08 1.29 -5.18
N ALA A 25 11.33 2.16 -5.86
CA ALA A 25 9.92 2.38 -5.53
C ALA A 25 9.04 1.17 -5.88
N PHE A 26 9.35 0.48 -6.97
CA PHE A 26 8.71 -0.77 -7.36
C PHE A 26 8.99 -1.90 -6.35
N GLU A 27 10.22 -2.02 -5.87
CA GLU A 27 10.58 -2.99 -4.83
C GLU A 27 9.80 -2.74 -3.54
N ASN A 28 9.68 -1.47 -3.10
CA ASN A 28 8.86 -1.12 -1.95
C ASN A 28 7.38 -1.49 -2.15
N LEU A 29 6.84 -1.35 -3.37
CA LEU A 29 5.48 -1.80 -3.69
C LEU A 29 5.35 -3.33 -3.58
N CYS A 30 6.33 -4.07 -4.09
CA CYS A 30 6.36 -5.52 -4.00
C CYS A 30 6.38 -6.00 -2.55
N SER A 31 7.24 -5.40 -1.70
CA SER A 31 7.30 -5.73 -0.27
C SER A 31 5.93 -5.54 0.39
N ILE A 32 5.27 -4.40 0.16
CA ILE A 32 3.95 -4.14 0.75
C ILE A 32 2.92 -5.19 0.32
N ILE A 33 2.91 -5.60 -0.95
CA ILE A 33 1.95 -6.59 -1.46
C ILE A 33 2.25 -7.99 -0.90
N ILE A 34 3.52 -8.37 -0.86
CA ILE A 34 3.97 -9.66 -0.33
C ILE A 34 3.68 -9.74 1.18
N ASP A 35 4.07 -8.71 1.93
CA ASP A 35 3.87 -8.63 3.38
C ASP A 35 2.40 -8.35 3.76
N LYS A 36 1.56 -8.04 2.76
CA LYS A 36 0.16 -7.59 2.91
C LYS A 36 0.01 -6.45 3.93
N CYS A 37 1.03 -5.59 4.03
CA CYS A 37 1.10 -4.56 5.06
C CYS A 37 1.85 -3.31 4.57
N ILE A 38 1.28 -2.14 4.82
CA ILE A 38 2.02 -0.87 4.77
C ILE A 38 2.54 -0.59 6.18
N ASN A 39 3.84 -0.77 6.36
CA ASN A 39 4.52 -0.49 7.62
C ASN A 39 4.49 1.01 7.93
N ALA A 40 4.10 1.34 9.15
CA ALA A 40 4.07 2.69 9.66
C ALA A 40 5.49 3.24 9.85
N THR A 41 5.63 4.55 9.69
CA THR A 41 6.89 5.25 9.89
C THR A 41 6.77 6.20 11.07
N LYS A 42 7.83 6.26 11.89
CA LYS A 42 7.93 7.23 12.98
C LYS A 42 7.87 8.67 12.48
N LEU A 43 6.97 9.45 13.07
CA LEU A 43 6.95 10.89 12.89
C LEU A 43 8.23 11.50 13.45
N LYS A 44 8.95 12.25 12.61
CA LYS A 44 10.06 13.08 13.08
C LYS A 44 9.51 14.02 14.16
N ASN A 45 10.12 13.98 15.35
CA ASN A 45 9.76 14.74 16.57
C ASN A 45 8.65 14.13 17.45
N LEU A 46 8.21 12.90 17.20
CA LEU A 46 7.26 12.18 18.07
C LEU A 46 7.70 10.71 18.23
N GLU A 47 8.33 10.37 19.34
CA GLU A 47 8.93 9.04 19.57
C GLU A 47 7.92 7.89 19.54
N ASP A 48 6.65 8.16 19.87
CA ASP A 48 5.57 7.16 20.00
C ASP A 48 4.45 7.29 18.94
N ASN A 49 4.69 8.00 17.84
CA ASN A 49 3.67 8.16 16.79
C ASN A 49 4.17 7.61 15.46
N GLU A 50 3.89 6.33 15.24
CA GLU A 50 4.06 5.67 13.95
C GLU A 50 2.79 5.83 13.13
N ILE A 51 2.95 6.25 11.88
CA ILE A 51 1.83 6.51 10.98
C ILE A 51 2.06 5.94 9.58
N VAL A 52 0.95 5.62 8.92
CA VAL A 52 0.90 5.49 7.46
C VAL A 52 0.32 6.78 6.88
N CYS A 53 1.00 7.35 5.88
CA CYS A 53 0.58 8.54 5.16
C CYS A 53 -0.14 8.16 3.86
N LEU A 54 -1.23 8.85 3.56
CA LEU A 54 -2.04 8.71 2.35
C LEU A 54 -2.30 10.10 1.75
N THR A 55 -2.52 10.20 0.45
CA THR A 55 -2.97 11.44 -0.21
C THR A 55 -4.40 11.31 -0.71
N GLU A 56 -5.22 12.33 -0.42
CA GLU A 56 -6.57 12.47 -1.00
C GLU A 56 -6.55 13.19 -2.36
N THR A 57 -5.36 13.52 -2.89
CA THR A 57 -5.28 14.23 -4.16
C THR A 57 -5.79 13.36 -5.30
N PRO A 58 -6.77 13.84 -6.10
CA PRO A 58 -7.30 13.07 -7.21
C PRO A 58 -6.20 12.61 -8.14
N LEU A 59 -6.20 11.32 -8.48
CA LEU A 59 -5.12 10.69 -9.25
C LEU A 59 -4.83 11.41 -10.56
N LYS A 60 -5.87 11.88 -11.26
CA LYS A 60 -5.73 12.66 -12.50
C LYS A 60 -4.88 13.91 -12.32
N ILE A 61 -5.07 14.63 -11.21
CA ILE A 61 -4.30 15.85 -10.91
C ILE A 61 -2.83 15.49 -10.66
N ILE A 62 -2.55 14.40 -9.95
CA ILE A 62 -1.17 13.94 -9.72
C ILE A 62 -0.50 13.53 -11.04
N MET A 63 -1.23 12.89 -11.95
CA MET A 63 -0.68 12.47 -13.24
C MET A 63 -0.42 13.65 -14.18
N GLU A 64 -1.28 14.67 -14.16
CA GLU A 64 -1.16 15.86 -15.01
C GLU A 64 -0.08 16.83 -14.51
N TYR A 65 0.01 17.05 -13.20
CA TYR A 65 0.88 18.08 -12.61
C TYR A 65 2.11 17.53 -11.87
N GLY A 66 2.19 16.20 -11.70
CA GLY A 66 3.30 15.52 -11.06
C GLY A 66 3.21 15.45 -9.52
N PHE A 67 4.31 14.98 -8.91
CA PHE A 67 4.41 14.73 -7.46
C PHE A 67 5.11 15.84 -6.69
N THR A 68 5.56 16.89 -7.36
CA THR A 68 6.42 17.93 -6.77
C THR A 68 5.59 19.12 -6.34
N ASN A 69 5.90 19.65 -5.16
CA ASN A 69 5.37 20.92 -4.69
C ASN A 69 6.23 22.11 -5.15
N HIS A 70 5.87 23.33 -4.72
CA HIS A 70 6.65 24.54 -5.02
C HIS A 70 8.07 24.55 -4.42
N THR A 71 8.40 23.60 -3.54
CA THR A 71 9.77 23.40 -3.03
C THR A 71 10.55 22.35 -3.82
N ASN A 72 10.01 21.84 -4.93
CA ASN A 72 10.54 20.75 -5.76
C ASN A 72 10.86 19.47 -4.96
N TYR A 73 10.25 19.30 -3.79
CA TYR A 73 10.45 18.13 -2.96
C TYR A 73 9.43 17.06 -3.35
N SER A 74 9.92 15.91 -3.82
CA SER A 74 9.17 14.66 -3.79
C SER A 74 10.09 13.47 -4.01
N ASN A 75 9.98 12.47 -3.14
CA ASN A 75 10.60 11.15 -3.34
C ASN A 75 9.58 10.13 -3.86
N TYR A 76 8.32 10.53 -4.06
CA TYR A 76 7.29 9.65 -4.56
C TYR A 76 7.48 9.34 -6.04
N LYS A 77 7.18 8.10 -6.40
CA LYS A 77 7.17 7.61 -7.78
C LYS A 77 5.77 7.17 -8.17
N LYS A 78 5.60 6.83 -9.45
CA LYS A 78 4.32 6.38 -10.06
C LYS A 78 3.94 4.94 -9.66
N PHE A 79 4.09 4.60 -8.39
CA PHE A 79 3.79 3.29 -7.80
C PHE A 79 3.04 3.49 -6.50
N GLY A 80 2.06 2.65 -6.19
CA GLY A 80 1.32 2.81 -4.95
C GLY A 80 0.10 1.92 -4.82
N LEU A 81 -0.64 2.15 -3.74
CA LEU A 81 -1.91 1.48 -3.43
C LEU A 81 -3.00 2.52 -3.25
N MET A 82 -4.16 2.29 -3.85
CA MET A 82 -5.34 3.14 -3.75
C MET A 82 -6.43 2.41 -2.99
N PHE A 83 -7.01 3.09 -2.02
CA PHE A 83 -8.05 2.59 -1.12
C PHE A 83 -9.31 3.44 -1.23
N ASP A 84 -10.46 2.85 -0.89
CA ASP A 84 -11.66 3.64 -0.65
C ASP A 84 -11.49 4.47 0.63
N LYS A 85 -11.82 5.76 0.56
CA LYS A 85 -11.65 6.69 1.69
C LYS A 85 -12.58 6.33 2.85
N GLU A 86 -13.77 5.81 2.56
CA GLU A 86 -14.75 5.38 3.56
C GLU A 86 -14.23 4.18 4.37
N GLU A 87 -13.60 3.21 3.71
CA GLU A 87 -12.96 2.05 4.36
C GLU A 87 -11.84 2.52 5.31
N ILE A 88 -10.92 3.35 4.83
CA ILE A 88 -9.84 3.90 5.68
C ILE A 88 -10.40 4.69 6.87
N TYR A 89 -11.48 5.45 6.67
CA TYR A 89 -12.11 6.20 7.75
C TYR A 89 -12.74 5.30 8.83
N LYS A 90 -13.41 4.22 8.40
CA LYS A 90 -14.20 3.34 9.28
C LYS A 90 -13.34 2.27 9.95
N ILE A 91 -12.49 1.60 9.20
CA ILE A 91 -11.71 0.43 9.65
C ILE A 91 -10.48 0.90 10.42
N TYR A 92 -9.73 1.82 9.82
CA TYR A 92 -8.45 2.29 10.36
C TYR A 92 -8.55 3.56 11.20
N SER A 93 -9.76 4.10 11.38
CA SER A 93 -9.94 5.42 11.98
C SER A 93 -9.07 6.50 11.34
N GLY A 94 -8.74 6.36 10.05
CA GLY A 94 -7.87 7.29 9.34
C GLY A 94 -8.47 8.69 9.29
N ARG A 95 -7.66 9.73 9.43
CA ARG A 95 -8.12 11.13 9.47
C ARG A 95 -7.19 12.06 8.67
N PRO A 96 -7.70 13.20 8.18
CA PRO A 96 -6.86 14.26 7.65
C PRO A 96 -5.81 14.73 8.66
N ALA A 97 -4.62 15.01 8.15
CA ALA A 97 -3.54 15.61 8.89
C ALA A 97 -3.91 17.03 9.39
N LEU A 98 -3.36 17.41 10.53
CA LEU A 98 -3.49 18.72 11.15
C LEU A 98 -2.23 19.53 10.80
N TYR A 99 -2.35 20.37 9.79
CA TYR A 99 -1.29 21.28 9.36
C TYR A 99 -1.13 22.43 10.35
N MET A 100 -0.02 22.44 11.10
CA MET A 100 0.21 23.40 12.17
C MET A 100 1.69 23.79 12.29
N GLU A 101 1.94 24.95 12.87
CA GLU A 101 3.29 25.34 13.29
C GLU A 101 3.83 24.37 14.34
N ASN A 102 5.15 24.16 14.38
CA ASN A 102 5.78 23.26 15.35
C ASN A 102 5.52 23.69 16.80
N SER A 103 5.31 24.99 17.05
CA SER A 103 4.97 25.57 18.35
C SER A 103 3.64 25.06 18.92
N CYS A 104 2.75 24.54 18.07
CA CYS A 104 1.44 24.04 18.46
C CYS A 104 1.44 22.56 18.85
N LEU A 105 2.51 21.81 18.55
CA LEU A 105 2.55 20.36 18.79
C LEU A 105 2.30 20.00 20.26
N ASN A 106 2.93 20.74 21.18
CA ASN A 106 2.78 20.51 22.63
C ASN A 106 1.41 20.91 23.18
N LYS A 107 0.57 21.58 22.38
CA LYS A 107 -0.80 21.98 22.75
C LYS A 107 -1.84 20.94 22.32
N LEU A 108 -1.46 20.00 21.45
CA LEU A 108 -2.33 18.89 21.04
C LEU A 108 -2.41 17.85 22.16
N SER A 109 -3.60 17.28 22.33
CA SER A 109 -3.78 16.11 23.18
C SER A 109 -3.11 14.87 22.55
N ASN A 110 -2.62 13.95 23.38
CA ASN A 110 -1.80 12.82 22.90
C ASN A 110 -2.52 11.93 21.89
N ASP A 111 -3.84 11.79 22.01
CA ASP A 111 -4.73 11.01 21.14
C ASP A 111 -4.85 11.54 19.71
N ILE A 112 -4.45 12.79 19.45
CA ILE A 112 -4.50 13.39 18.11
C ILE A 112 -3.13 13.85 17.59
N LYS A 113 -2.05 13.68 18.38
CA LYS A 113 -0.69 14.11 18.00
C LYS A 113 -0.19 13.43 16.72
N TRP A 114 -0.57 12.17 16.48
CA TRP A 114 -0.25 11.44 15.25
C TRP A 114 -0.73 12.15 13.98
N ARG A 115 -1.74 13.03 14.08
CA ARG A 115 -2.24 13.82 12.95
C ARG A 115 -1.37 15.03 12.61
N PHE A 116 -0.43 15.43 13.47
CA PHE A 116 0.34 16.66 13.29
C PHE A 116 1.22 16.64 12.03
N ALA A 117 0.92 17.51 11.07
CA ALA A 117 1.79 17.81 9.93
C ALA A 117 2.40 19.20 10.11
N LYS A 118 3.72 19.29 10.03
CA LYS A 118 4.41 20.57 10.14
C LYS A 118 4.02 21.46 8.96
N PHE A 119 3.56 22.67 9.25
CA PHE A 119 3.21 23.70 8.28
C PHE A 119 3.88 25.02 8.66
N GLU A 120 4.94 25.36 7.93
CA GLU A 120 5.72 26.59 8.08
C GLU A 120 6.04 27.14 6.66
N PRO A 121 5.01 27.62 5.93
CA PRO A 121 5.17 28.13 4.57
C PRO A 121 5.89 29.49 4.55
N SER A 122 6.36 29.87 3.36
CA SER A 122 6.65 31.26 3.04
C SER A 122 5.51 31.90 2.32
N PHE A 123 5.28 33.17 2.61
CA PHE A 123 4.45 34.03 1.78
C PHE A 123 5.26 35.11 1.08
N LYS A 124 6.60 35.05 1.17
CA LYS A 124 7.51 35.96 0.47
C LYS A 124 7.97 35.32 -0.84
N TYR A 125 7.35 35.73 -1.93
CA TYR A 125 7.60 35.20 -3.28
C TYR A 125 8.95 35.60 -3.89
N ASN A 126 9.67 36.58 -3.32
CA ASN A 126 10.87 37.19 -3.92
C ASN A 126 12.14 37.13 -3.06
N GLU A 127 12.14 36.40 -1.94
CA GLU A 127 13.31 36.26 -1.07
C GLU A 127 13.74 34.79 -1.02
N PHE A 128 14.98 34.49 -1.44
CA PHE A 128 15.59 33.19 -1.16
C PHE A 128 15.70 33.04 0.36
N PRO A 129 15.11 32.02 0.96
CA PRO A 129 14.96 31.99 2.40
C PRO A 129 16.14 31.30 3.02
N LYS A 130 16.53 31.76 4.21
CA LYS A 130 17.59 31.13 4.98
C LYS A 130 17.20 29.77 5.58
N LYS A 131 15.93 29.37 5.51
CA LYS A 131 15.40 28.08 6.01
C LYS A 131 14.49 27.44 4.96
N PRO A 132 14.50 26.10 4.83
CA PRO A 132 13.56 25.41 3.94
C PRO A 132 12.12 25.63 4.44
N PHE A 133 11.25 26.10 3.55
CA PHE A 133 9.81 26.17 3.83
C PHE A 133 9.21 24.77 3.84
N VAL A 134 8.16 24.59 4.64
CA VAL A 134 7.49 23.30 4.78
C VAL A 134 6.00 23.49 4.53
N ASP A 135 5.57 23.09 3.34
CA ASP A 135 4.17 23.10 2.93
C ASP A 135 3.85 21.85 2.09
N PHE A 136 3.12 20.94 2.72
CA PHE A 136 2.58 19.71 2.13
C PHE A 136 1.06 19.74 2.04
N THR A 137 0.43 20.93 2.13
CA THR A 137 -1.04 21.04 2.11
C THR A 137 -1.66 20.58 0.79
N TRP A 138 -0.91 20.68 -0.30
CA TRP A 138 -1.28 20.17 -1.62
C TRP A 138 -1.48 18.64 -1.65
N GLU A 139 -0.83 17.89 -0.75
CA GLU A 139 -1.00 16.43 -0.65
C GLU A 139 -2.37 16.07 -0.07
N ARG A 140 -3.05 16.99 0.64
CA ARG A 140 -4.26 16.68 1.42
C ARG A 140 -4.06 15.39 2.19
N GLU A 141 -3.02 15.39 3.02
CA GLU A 141 -2.51 14.20 3.69
C GLU A 141 -3.59 13.63 4.62
N TRP A 142 -3.84 12.33 4.50
CA TRP A 142 -4.54 11.52 5.47
C TRP A 142 -3.55 10.62 6.19
N ARG A 143 -3.85 10.30 7.44
CA ARG A 143 -3.01 9.45 8.26
C ARG A 143 -3.81 8.34 8.88
N VAL A 144 -3.13 7.23 9.10
CA VAL A 144 -3.55 6.12 9.95
C VAL A 144 -2.49 5.97 11.03
N GLN A 145 -2.90 5.74 12.28
CA GLN A 145 -1.98 5.49 13.38
C GLN A 145 -1.65 3.99 13.44
N GLY A 146 -0.37 3.65 13.41
CA GLY A 146 0.09 2.27 13.26
C GLY A 146 0.06 1.77 11.81
N ASP A 147 0.33 0.48 11.65
CA ASP A 147 0.41 -0.21 10.37
C ASP A 147 -0.97 -0.32 9.70
N LEU A 148 -0.96 -0.50 8.37
CA LEU A 148 -2.17 -0.72 7.57
C LEU A 148 -2.07 -2.08 6.88
N TYR A 149 -2.86 -3.04 7.36
CA TYR A 149 -2.96 -4.40 6.81
C TYR A 149 -3.96 -4.47 5.66
N LEU A 150 -3.52 -5.00 4.52
CA LEU A 150 -4.35 -5.05 3.31
C LEU A 150 -5.55 -6.00 3.46
N SER A 151 -5.43 -7.02 4.32
CA SER A 151 -6.48 -7.99 4.63
C SER A 151 -7.73 -7.36 5.28
N GLU A 152 -7.55 -6.30 6.08
CA GLU A 152 -8.67 -5.61 6.74
C GLU A 152 -9.48 -4.75 5.76
N CYS A 153 -8.96 -4.47 4.56
CA CYS A 153 -9.67 -3.71 3.53
C CYS A 153 -10.46 -4.63 2.57
N ASP A 154 -10.84 -5.85 3.00
CA ASP A 154 -11.50 -6.87 2.16
C ASP A 154 -10.79 -7.14 0.82
N ASN A 155 -9.46 -6.92 0.75
CA ASN A 155 -8.67 -6.92 -0.49
C ASN A 155 -9.18 -5.96 -1.59
N ASN A 156 -10.00 -4.97 -1.24
CA ASN A 156 -10.62 -4.00 -2.15
C ASN A 156 -9.71 -2.78 -2.42
N PHE A 157 -8.40 -3.00 -2.50
CA PHE A 157 -7.45 -1.96 -2.90
C PHE A 157 -7.07 -2.12 -4.37
N LYS A 158 -6.57 -1.04 -4.97
CA LYS A 158 -6.05 -1.05 -6.34
C LYS A 158 -4.56 -0.78 -6.34
N VAL A 159 -3.83 -1.53 -7.15
CA VAL A 159 -2.39 -1.36 -7.30
C VAL A 159 -2.12 -0.39 -8.45
N LEU A 160 -1.29 0.62 -8.20
CA LEU A 160 -0.90 1.61 -9.18
C LEU A 160 0.49 1.29 -9.72
N VAL A 161 0.61 1.18 -11.05
CA VAL A 161 1.90 1.02 -11.74
C VAL A 161 1.95 1.95 -12.96
N PRO A 162 3.15 2.39 -13.38
CA PRO A 162 3.25 3.42 -14.41
C PRO A 162 2.83 2.93 -15.80
N ASN A 163 3.08 1.66 -16.13
CA ASN A 163 2.86 1.11 -17.47
C ASN A 163 2.79 -0.42 -17.46
N LEU A 164 2.52 -1.01 -18.63
CA LEU A 164 2.38 -2.46 -18.82
C LEU A 164 3.66 -3.25 -18.48
N PHE A 165 4.84 -2.67 -18.69
CA PHE A 165 6.10 -3.33 -18.34
C PHE A 165 6.16 -3.62 -16.83
N TYR A 166 5.86 -2.61 -16.00
CA TYR A 166 5.85 -2.79 -14.55
C TYR A 166 4.69 -3.64 -14.04
N LYS A 167 3.54 -3.64 -14.73
CA LYS A 167 2.46 -4.59 -14.46
C LYS A 167 2.95 -6.03 -14.59
N ASN A 168 3.49 -6.39 -15.75
CA ASN A 168 3.96 -7.75 -16.00
C ASN A 168 5.11 -8.13 -15.05
N LYS A 169 6.00 -7.17 -14.76
CA LYS A 169 7.09 -7.35 -13.78
C LYS A 169 6.55 -7.65 -12.39
N LEU A 170 5.50 -6.97 -11.95
CA LEU A 170 4.84 -7.19 -10.66
C LEU A 170 4.19 -8.58 -10.60
N GLU A 171 3.37 -8.91 -11.60
CA GLU A 171 2.65 -10.20 -11.67
C GLU A 171 3.63 -11.37 -11.65
N ASN A 172 4.70 -11.32 -12.45
CA ASN A 172 5.75 -12.34 -12.44
C ASN A 172 6.42 -12.43 -11.07
N LYS A 173 6.86 -11.30 -10.49
CA LYS A 173 7.58 -11.30 -9.21
C LYS A 173 6.74 -11.87 -8.06
N ILE A 174 5.44 -11.56 -8.03
CA ILE A 174 4.52 -12.11 -7.04
C ILE A 174 4.34 -13.60 -7.26
N ARG A 175 4.09 -14.02 -8.51
CA ARG A 175 3.97 -15.44 -8.84
C ARG A 175 5.23 -16.20 -8.43
N ASP A 176 6.40 -15.74 -8.85
CA ASP A 176 7.69 -16.38 -8.56
C ASP A 176 7.93 -16.47 -7.03
N TYR A 177 7.64 -15.40 -6.26
CA TYR A 177 7.76 -15.42 -4.80
C TYR A 177 6.88 -16.49 -4.16
N PHE A 178 5.61 -16.59 -4.57
CA PHE A 178 4.68 -17.54 -3.98
C PHE A 178 4.86 -18.96 -4.51
N GLU A 179 5.29 -19.15 -5.76
CA GLU A 179 5.70 -20.46 -6.30
C GLU A 179 6.91 -21.01 -5.53
N ASP A 180 7.95 -20.19 -5.32
CA ASP A 180 9.13 -20.59 -4.52
C ASP A 180 8.72 -20.96 -3.08
N LYS A 181 7.86 -20.16 -2.45
CA LYS A 181 7.34 -20.43 -1.10
C LYS A 181 6.47 -21.68 -1.05
N PHE A 182 5.63 -21.89 -2.04
CA PHE A 182 4.79 -23.07 -2.14
C PHE A 182 5.65 -24.33 -2.32
N GLU A 183 6.67 -24.30 -3.18
CA GLU A 183 7.59 -25.43 -3.36
C GLU A 183 8.32 -25.79 -2.07
N ASP A 184 8.86 -24.80 -1.35
CA ASP A 184 9.54 -25.03 -0.08
C ASP A 184 8.60 -25.60 0.98
N CYS A 185 7.40 -25.02 1.08
CA CYS A 185 6.40 -25.45 2.04
C CYS A 185 5.85 -26.85 1.74
N ASN A 186 5.56 -27.16 0.47
CA ASN A 186 5.05 -28.46 0.03
C ASN A 186 6.08 -29.58 0.20
N LYS A 187 7.39 -29.28 0.20
CA LYS A 187 8.44 -30.25 0.57
C LYS A 187 8.41 -30.61 2.05
N GLU A 188 8.11 -29.65 2.92
CA GLU A 188 8.10 -29.85 4.38
C GLU A 188 6.73 -30.31 4.92
N ASN A 189 5.64 -29.85 4.32
CA ASN A 189 4.26 -30.15 4.68
C ASN A 189 3.39 -30.21 3.40
N PRO A 190 3.33 -31.38 2.74
CA PRO A 190 2.71 -31.49 1.43
C PRO A 190 1.20 -31.24 1.50
N ARG A 191 0.67 -30.50 0.51
CA ARG A 191 -0.77 -30.18 0.42
C ARG A 191 -1.64 -31.43 0.30
N TYR A 192 -1.11 -32.43 -0.38
CA TYR A 192 -1.76 -33.72 -0.56
C TYR A 192 -0.87 -34.84 -0.03
N LEU A 193 -1.48 -35.75 0.70
CA LEU A 193 -0.90 -37.02 1.11
C LEU A 193 -1.43 -38.12 0.18
N TYR A 194 -0.65 -39.18 0.04
CA TYR A 194 -1.04 -40.36 -0.74
C TYR A 194 -1.24 -41.53 0.19
N GLU A 195 -2.47 -42.03 0.26
CA GLU A 195 -2.78 -43.30 0.92
C GLU A 195 -2.83 -44.43 -0.10
N LEU A 196 -2.30 -45.58 0.28
CA LEU A 196 -2.46 -46.81 -0.51
C LEU A 196 -3.80 -47.45 -0.13
N GLU A 197 -4.74 -47.45 -1.06
CA GLU A 197 -5.99 -48.20 -0.95
C GLU A 197 -5.91 -49.47 -1.80
N TYR A 198 -6.53 -50.55 -1.33
CA TYR A 198 -6.63 -51.81 -2.06
C TYR A 198 -7.98 -51.90 -2.77
N ASP A 199 -7.96 -52.04 -4.08
CA ASP A 199 -9.15 -52.31 -4.88
C ASP A 199 -9.41 -53.82 -4.91
N TYR A 200 -10.47 -54.25 -4.22
CA TYR A 200 -10.89 -55.65 -4.18
C TYR A 200 -11.49 -56.17 -5.50
N ILE A 201 -11.92 -55.27 -6.39
CA ILE A 201 -12.50 -55.61 -7.70
C ILE A 201 -11.37 -55.82 -8.70
N GLU A 202 -10.40 -54.91 -8.76
CA GLU A 202 -9.27 -55.01 -9.68
C GLU A 202 -8.11 -55.85 -9.13
N GLY A 203 -8.10 -56.13 -7.84
CA GLY A 203 -7.10 -56.96 -7.17
C GLY A 203 -5.72 -56.30 -7.04
N ASN A 204 -5.65 -54.96 -7.09
CA ASN A 204 -4.43 -54.16 -7.06
C ASN A 204 -4.48 -53.09 -5.96
N TYR A 205 -3.32 -52.49 -5.67
CA TYR A 205 -3.25 -51.28 -4.87
C TYR A 205 -3.23 -50.06 -5.78
N PHE A 206 -3.90 -48.99 -5.37
CA PHE A 206 -3.80 -47.68 -6.00
C PHE A 206 -3.49 -46.61 -4.96
N GLN A 207 -2.89 -45.53 -5.42
CA GLN A 207 -2.66 -44.36 -4.59
C GLN A 207 -3.86 -43.44 -4.69
N LYS A 208 -4.39 -43.05 -3.54
CA LYS A 208 -5.45 -42.06 -3.40
C LYS A 208 -4.86 -40.79 -2.82
N GLU A 209 -5.06 -39.70 -3.55
CA GLU A 209 -4.67 -38.36 -3.12
C GLU A 209 -5.70 -37.84 -2.11
N ILE A 210 -5.22 -37.35 -0.96
CA ILE A 210 -6.05 -36.83 0.12
C ILE A 210 -5.49 -35.49 0.55
N GLU A 211 -6.34 -34.49 0.69
CA GLU A 211 -5.93 -33.16 1.16
C GLU A 211 -5.49 -33.23 2.62
N ASN A 212 -4.33 -32.64 2.92
CA ASN A 212 -3.75 -32.64 4.25
C ASN A 212 -4.49 -31.61 5.13
N GLU A 213 -5.23 -32.07 6.14
CA GLU A 213 -6.01 -31.19 7.04
C GLU A 213 -5.12 -30.29 7.93
N GLU A 214 -3.82 -30.61 8.07
CA GLU A 214 -2.79 -29.78 8.72
C GLU A 214 -2.10 -28.81 7.74
N ASN A 215 -2.79 -28.44 6.66
CA ASN A 215 -2.27 -27.55 5.63
C ASN A 215 -1.77 -26.21 6.20
N CYS A 216 -0.51 -25.90 5.92
CA CYS A 216 0.09 -24.61 6.25
C CYS A 216 -0.58 -23.48 5.45
N GLU A 217 -0.67 -22.27 6.01
CA GLU A 217 -1.23 -21.07 5.34
C GLU A 217 -0.57 -20.77 3.98
N CYS A 218 0.66 -21.24 3.74
CA CYS A 218 1.36 -21.18 2.46
C CYS A 218 0.65 -21.97 1.32
N ASN A 219 -0.08 -23.04 1.66
CA ASN A 219 -0.78 -23.93 0.71
C ASN A 219 -2.14 -23.34 0.27
N VAL A 220 -2.51 -22.20 0.87
CA VAL A 220 -3.73 -21.41 0.58
C VAL A 220 -3.50 -20.42 -0.56
N PHE A 221 -2.25 -20.23 -1.01
CA PHE A 221 -1.99 -19.35 -2.15
C PHE A 221 -2.43 -20.02 -3.45
N ASP A 222 -3.62 -19.63 -3.94
CA ASP A 222 -4.01 -19.83 -5.32
C ASP A 222 -3.57 -18.59 -6.14
N PRO A 223 -2.63 -18.74 -7.08
CA PRO A 223 -2.23 -17.67 -8.00
C PRO A 223 -3.40 -17.11 -8.82
N ASP A 224 -4.45 -17.92 -9.05
CA ASP A 224 -5.64 -17.56 -9.80
C ASP A 224 -6.69 -16.81 -8.94
N GLU A 225 -6.65 -16.92 -7.61
CA GLU A 225 -7.54 -16.17 -6.70
C GLU A 225 -6.97 -14.80 -6.28
N ASN A 226 -5.65 -14.60 -6.37
CA ASN A 226 -4.96 -13.37 -6.00
C ASN A 226 -4.84 -12.38 -7.19
N ILE A 227 -5.94 -12.17 -7.92
CA ILE A 227 -5.97 -11.22 -9.03
C ILE A 227 -5.86 -9.79 -8.48
N LEU A 228 -4.67 -9.20 -8.61
CA LEU A 228 -4.47 -7.80 -8.28
C LEU A 228 -5.27 -6.90 -9.21
N ASN A 229 -6.05 -5.99 -8.63
CA ASN A 229 -6.71 -4.93 -9.38
C ASN A 229 -5.71 -3.82 -9.76
N ILE A 230 -5.00 -4.00 -10.87
CA ILE A 230 -3.93 -3.11 -11.31
C ILE A 230 -4.46 -2.01 -12.24
N ILE A 231 -4.16 -0.75 -11.89
CA ILE A 231 -4.37 0.44 -12.73
C ILE A 231 -3.05 0.85 -13.39
N LEU A 232 -3.11 1.01 -14.72
CA LEU A 232 -2.00 1.56 -15.52
C LEU A 232 -2.14 3.08 -15.60
N LEU A 233 -1.13 3.79 -15.08
CA LEU A 233 -1.18 5.25 -15.00
C LEU A 233 -0.92 5.97 -16.33
N ASP A 234 -0.22 5.35 -17.28
CA ASP A 234 0.02 5.89 -18.62
C ASP A 234 -1.22 5.83 -19.55
N LYS A 235 -2.28 5.14 -19.14
CA LYS A 235 -3.53 5.01 -19.89
C LYS A 235 -4.67 5.89 -19.35
N MET A 236 -4.41 6.75 -18.37
CA MET A 236 -5.39 7.68 -17.77
C MET A 236 -5.25 9.09 -18.35
#